data_AF-A0A2T9ZDH5-F1
#
_entry.id   AF-A0A2T9ZDH5-F1
#
_cell.length_a   1.000
_cell.length_b   1.000
_cell.length_c   1.000
_cell.angle_alpha   90.00
_cell.angle_beta   90.00
_cell.angle_gamma   90.00
#
_symmetry.space_group_name_H-M   'P 1'
#
loop_
_entity.id
_entity.type
_entity.pdbx_description
1 polymer ?
#
loop_
_entity_poly.entity_id
_entity_poly.type
_entity_poly.pdbx_seq_one_letter_code
_entity_poly.pdbx_strand_id
1 'polypeptide(L)'
;WIKAHNMRNTGSWMDLQMRHPDIKLGLQDIGKIRMGCYWTAQRLAKAGLIPKMYIERCPFCNKNTPETIEHMLIECFRWNSIRHETTIFNIPRLYKTVTIDQSTNNQALNQGRNIMVGKLLGEESKETRSLLAQSRDRYSPYMKELETGRFMNGIRVVRTLILDRIKLLQIVFELLKDPATLLNLFVTSIAVSDLPEEIIIDIVMTGYTYSFCNVPLHVLFFYWLAHIS
;
A
#
# COMPACT_ATOMS: atom_id res chain seq x y z
N TRP A 1 1.37 11.25 -14.37
CA TRP A 1 0.25 10.67 -13.59
C TRP A 1 -0.88 11.69 -13.38
N ILE A 2 -0.65 12.82 -12.71
CA ILE A 2 -1.66 13.88 -12.46
C ILE A 2 -2.37 14.34 -13.75
N LYS A 3 -1.60 14.68 -14.79
CA LYS A 3 -2.14 15.09 -16.10
C LYS A 3 -2.99 13.99 -16.76
N ALA A 4 -2.63 12.73 -16.59
CA ALA A 4 -3.36 11.59 -17.17
C ALA A 4 -4.71 11.33 -16.47
N HIS A 5 -4.85 11.82 -15.24
CA HIS A 5 -6.07 11.73 -14.43
C HIS A 5 -6.83 13.06 -14.34
N ASN A 6 -6.42 14.06 -15.13
CA ASN A 6 -7.05 15.38 -15.22
C ASN A 6 -7.35 16.06 -13.87
N MET A 7 -6.55 15.75 -12.85
CA MET A 7 -6.78 16.26 -11.50
C MET A 7 -6.44 17.76 -11.44
N ARG A 8 -7.44 18.60 -11.14
CA ARG A 8 -7.24 20.03 -10.84
C ARG A 8 -6.79 20.24 -9.39
N ASN A 9 -6.37 21.46 -9.06
CA ASN A 9 -6.05 21.87 -7.69
C ASN A 9 -7.31 22.38 -6.96
N THR A 10 -8.25 21.47 -6.66
CA THR A 10 -9.46 21.76 -5.87
C THR A 10 -9.17 21.45 -4.40
N GLY A 11 -9.22 22.46 -3.53
CA GLY A 11 -8.87 22.35 -2.09
C GLY A 11 -9.87 21.58 -1.20
N SER A 12 -10.85 20.88 -1.78
CA SER A 12 -11.97 20.25 -1.07
C SER A 12 -11.54 19.27 0.02
N TRP A 13 -10.46 18.48 -0.16
CA TRP A 13 -9.92 17.59 0.88
C TRP A 13 -9.36 18.31 2.12
N MET A 14 -8.91 19.57 2.00
CA MET A 14 -8.46 20.36 3.16
C MET A 14 -9.68 20.77 4.02
N ASP A 15 -10.74 21.25 3.37
CA ASP A 15 -12.00 21.58 4.04
C ASP A 15 -12.69 20.34 4.63
N LEU A 16 -12.54 19.19 3.99
CA LEU A 16 -13.02 17.91 4.48
C LEU A 16 -12.29 17.49 5.77
N GLN A 17 -10.97 17.72 5.87
CA GLN A 17 -10.22 17.38 7.09
C GLN A 17 -10.69 18.18 8.30
N MET A 18 -11.05 19.45 8.10
CA MET A 18 -11.58 20.28 9.18
C MET A 18 -12.95 19.80 9.65
N ARG A 19 -13.78 19.27 8.73
CA ARG A 19 -15.14 18.80 9.02
C ARG A 19 -15.20 17.37 9.54
N HIS A 20 -14.23 16.52 9.18
CA HIS A 20 -14.21 15.09 9.51
C HIS A 20 -12.83 14.69 10.09
N PRO A 21 -12.53 15.09 11.34
CA PRO A 21 -11.23 14.83 11.96
C PRO A 21 -10.94 13.33 12.18
N ASP A 22 -11.99 12.50 12.28
CA ASP A 22 -11.94 11.03 12.40
C ASP A 22 -11.23 10.34 11.23
N ILE A 23 -11.30 10.93 10.05
CA ILE A 23 -10.70 10.40 8.81
C ILE A 23 -9.61 11.30 8.23
N LYS A 24 -9.09 12.23 9.04
CA LYS A 24 -8.08 13.21 8.64
C LYS A 24 -6.90 12.56 7.92
N LEU A 25 -6.41 11.42 8.42
CA LEU A 25 -5.26 10.73 7.85
C LEU A 25 -5.54 10.16 6.44
N GLY A 26 -6.74 9.61 6.21
CA GLY A 26 -7.16 9.15 4.89
C GLY A 26 -7.29 10.29 3.89
N LEU A 27 -7.83 11.45 4.33
CA LEU A 27 -7.91 12.65 3.50
C LEU A 27 -6.53 13.25 3.19
N GLN A 28 -5.58 13.19 4.13
CA GLN A 28 -4.19 13.55 3.86
C GLN A 28 -3.55 12.65 2.80
N ASP A 29 -3.88 11.35 2.81
CA ASP A 29 -3.36 10.42 1.81
C ASP A 29 -3.94 10.73 0.42
N ILE A 30 -5.20 11.21 0.30
CA ILE A 30 -5.72 11.79 -0.95
C ILE A 30 -4.85 12.98 -1.40
N GLY A 31 -4.55 13.90 -0.48
CA GLY A 31 -3.64 15.01 -0.76
C GLY A 31 -2.29 14.54 -1.32
N LYS A 32 -1.69 13.51 -0.71
CA LYS A 32 -0.44 12.91 -1.19
C LYS A 32 -0.57 12.28 -2.58
N ILE A 33 -1.69 11.61 -2.87
CA ILE A 33 -1.95 11.02 -4.19
C ILE A 33 -2.01 12.12 -5.25
N ARG A 34 -2.75 13.20 -4.96
CA ARG A 34 -2.92 14.34 -5.88
C ARG A 34 -1.60 15.08 -6.14
N MET A 35 -0.73 15.19 -5.13
CA MET A 35 0.61 15.77 -5.27
C MET A 35 1.63 14.78 -5.88
N GLY A 36 1.25 13.52 -6.11
CA GLY A 36 2.15 12.50 -6.62
C GLY A 36 3.24 12.09 -5.63
N CYS A 37 3.04 12.29 -4.32
CA CYS A 37 3.96 11.90 -3.25
C CYS A 37 3.46 10.72 -2.41
N TYR A 38 2.33 10.09 -2.78
CA TYR A 38 1.88 8.85 -2.14
C TYR A 38 2.77 7.66 -2.53
N TRP A 39 3.25 6.93 -1.51
CA TRP A 39 4.11 5.76 -1.68
C TRP A 39 3.30 4.48 -1.88
N THR A 40 3.14 4.08 -3.14
CA THR A 40 2.69 2.72 -3.49
C THR A 40 3.83 1.72 -3.33
N ALA A 41 3.52 0.43 -3.13
CA ALA A 41 4.49 -0.65 -3.08
C ALA A 41 5.29 -0.70 -4.38
N GLN A 42 4.66 -0.47 -5.53
CA GLN A 42 5.39 -0.38 -6.79
C GLN A 42 6.44 0.75 -6.77
N ARG A 43 6.10 1.92 -6.21
CA ARG A 43 7.05 3.03 -6.08
C ARG A 43 8.16 2.73 -5.09
N LEU A 44 7.83 2.09 -3.97
CA LEU A 44 8.83 1.63 -2.99
C LEU A 44 9.79 0.62 -3.61
N ALA A 45 9.29 -0.32 -4.42
CA ALA A 45 10.10 -1.34 -5.07
C ALA A 45 11.00 -0.75 -6.15
N LYS A 46 10.48 0.19 -6.95
CA LYS A 46 11.27 0.98 -7.91
C LYS A 46 12.36 1.81 -7.23
N ALA A 47 12.10 2.29 -6.01
CA ALA A 47 13.10 3.01 -5.20
C ALA A 47 14.08 2.08 -4.47
N GLY A 48 13.96 0.75 -4.60
CA GLY A 48 14.82 -0.21 -3.91
C GLY A 48 14.56 -0.36 -2.41
N LEU A 49 13.46 0.20 -1.89
CA LEU A 49 13.11 0.15 -0.47
C LEU A 49 12.44 -1.16 -0.05
N ILE A 50 11.89 -1.90 -1.01
CA ILE A 50 11.29 -3.23 -0.83
C ILE A 50 11.71 -4.13 -2.01
N PRO A 51 11.52 -5.47 -1.93
CA PRO A 51 11.94 -6.38 -2.99
C PRO A 51 11.42 -6.01 -4.37
N LYS A 52 12.27 -6.14 -5.41
CA LYS A 52 11.94 -5.82 -6.81
C LYS A 52 10.75 -6.61 -7.36
N MET A 53 10.43 -7.78 -6.80
CA MET A 53 9.24 -8.55 -7.19
C MET A 53 7.94 -7.72 -7.10
N TYR A 54 7.88 -6.72 -6.21
CA TYR A 54 6.71 -5.86 -6.04
C TYR A 54 6.59 -4.74 -7.10
N ILE A 55 7.51 -4.68 -8.07
CA ILE A 55 7.36 -3.85 -9.28
C ILE A 55 6.22 -4.37 -10.16
N GLU A 56 5.97 -5.68 -10.12
CA GLU A 56 4.99 -6.39 -10.96
C GLU A 56 3.94 -7.15 -10.13
N ARG A 57 4.15 -7.27 -8.81
CA ARG A 57 3.27 -8.01 -7.89
C ARG A 57 2.74 -7.12 -6.77
N CYS A 58 1.50 -7.36 -6.35
CA CYS A 58 0.90 -6.66 -5.23
C CYS A 58 1.16 -7.42 -3.92
N PRO A 59 1.76 -6.78 -2.89
CA PRO A 59 2.01 -7.44 -1.60
C PRO A 59 0.74 -7.72 -0.79
N PHE A 60 -0.39 -7.08 -1.14
CA PHE A 60 -1.64 -7.15 -0.38
C PHE A 60 -2.59 -8.24 -0.89
N CYS A 61 -2.66 -8.39 -2.21
CA CYS A 61 -3.58 -9.32 -2.87
C CYS A 61 -2.83 -10.46 -3.57
N ASN A 62 -1.49 -10.45 -3.58
CA ASN A 62 -0.66 -11.53 -4.11
C ASN A 62 -0.94 -11.88 -5.59
N LYS A 63 -1.52 -10.96 -6.37
CA LYS A 63 -1.68 -11.07 -7.83
C LYS A 63 -0.45 -10.54 -8.53
N ASN A 64 -0.21 -11.04 -9.76
CA ASN A 64 0.80 -10.55 -10.70
C ASN A 64 0.38 -9.22 -11.34
N THR A 65 0.00 -8.28 -10.50
CA THR A 65 -0.29 -6.89 -10.85
C THR A 65 0.33 -6.01 -9.77
N PRO A 66 1.03 -4.92 -10.12
CA PRO A 66 1.61 -4.03 -9.11
C PRO A 66 0.55 -3.37 -8.24
N GLU A 67 0.89 -3.03 -6.99
CA GLU A 67 0.06 -2.09 -6.25
C GLU A 67 0.30 -0.67 -6.77
N THR A 68 -0.65 -0.18 -7.56
CA THR A 68 -0.80 1.22 -7.98
C THR A 68 -2.00 1.88 -7.30
N ILE A 69 -2.23 3.16 -7.55
CA ILE A 69 -3.43 3.86 -7.02
C ILE A 69 -4.71 3.26 -7.61
N GLU A 70 -4.71 3.00 -8.92
CA GLU A 70 -5.81 2.38 -9.66
C GLU A 70 -6.10 0.99 -9.08
N HIS A 71 -5.05 0.17 -8.88
CA HIS A 71 -5.20 -1.15 -8.28
C HIS A 71 -5.77 -1.05 -6.86
N MET A 72 -5.23 -0.17 -6.03
CA MET A 72 -5.65 0.00 -4.64
C MET A 72 -7.12 0.46 -4.52
N LEU A 73 -7.52 1.47 -5.29
CA LEU A 73 -8.86 2.08 -5.23
C LEU A 73 -9.95 1.25 -5.92
N ILE A 74 -9.62 0.46 -6.95
CA ILE A 74 -10.64 -0.15 -7.83
C ILE A 74 -10.59 -1.70 -7.79
N GLU A 75 -9.41 -2.30 -7.77
CA GLU A 75 -9.25 -3.72 -8.16
C GLU A 75 -8.81 -4.63 -7.02
N CYS A 76 -8.02 -4.11 -6.08
CA CYS A 76 -7.27 -4.92 -5.12
C CYS A 76 -8.23 -5.66 -4.21
N PHE A 77 -8.40 -6.98 -4.40
CA PHE A 77 -9.44 -7.73 -3.68
C PHE A 77 -9.25 -7.73 -2.16
N ARG A 78 -8.02 -7.52 -1.68
CA ARG A 78 -7.71 -7.38 -0.25
C ARG A 78 -8.53 -6.29 0.41
N TRP A 79 -8.90 -5.26 -0.35
CA TRP A 79 -9.65 -4.11 0.14
C TRP A 79 -11.13 -4.12 -0.24
N ASN A 80 -11.66 -5.22 -0.81
CA ASN A 80 -13.07 -5.33 -1.21
C ASN A 80 -14.02 -4.99 -0.06
N SER A 81 -13.82 -5.59 1.12
CA SER A 81 -14.69 -5.38 2.28
C SER A 81 -14.79 -3.90 2.64
N ILE A 82 -13.64 -3.22 2.73
CA ILE A 82 -13.59 -1.79 3.08
C ILE A 82 -14.22 -0.95 1.97
N ARG A 83 -13.97 -1.24 0.69
CA ARG A 83 -14.62 -0.50 -0.41
C ARG A 83 -16.14 -0.65 -0.44
N HIS A 84 -16.66 -1.82 -0.05
CA HIS A 84 -18.10 -2.06 0.05
C HIS A 84 -18.70 -1.29 1.23
N GLU A 85 -18.01 -1.25 2.37
CA GLU A 85 -18.42 -0.52 3.56
C GLU A 85 -18.42 1.00 3.33
N THR A 86 -17.34 1.54 2.75
CA THR A 86 -17.20 2.98 2.46
C THR A 86 -17.89 3.41 1.18
N THR A 87 -18.86 2.63 0.69
CA THR A 87 -19.81 3.08 -0.33
C THR A 87 -19.19 3.56 -1.67
N ILE A 88 -17.89 3.35 -1.90
CA ILE A 88 -17.17 3.70 -3.14
C ILE A 88 -17.85 3.03 -4.36
N PHE A 89 -18.45 1.87 -4.13
CA PHE A 89 -19.16 1.07 -5.13
C PHE A 89 -20.67 1.33 -5.26
N ASN A 90 -21.28 2.23 -4.46
CA ASN A 90 -22.63 2.75 -4.78
C ASN A 90 -22.62 3.74 -5.95
N ILE A 91 -21.58 3.68 -6.80
CA ILE A 91 -21.55 4.22 -8.15
C ILE A 91 -21.66 3.02 -9.13
N PRO A 92 -22.84 2.37 -9.24
CA PRO A 92 -22.96 1.03 -9.83
C PRO A 92 -22.69 1.04 -11.34
N ARG A 93 -22.72 2.21 -11.98
CA ARG A 93 -22.49 2.37 -13.41
C ARG A 93 -21.01 2.48 -13.79
N LEU A 94 -20.12 2.90 -12.88
CA LEU A 94 -18.68 3.00 -13.18
C LEU A 94 -18.00 1.62 -13.10
N TYR A 95 -18.42 0.78 -12.16
CA TYR A 95 -17.90 -0.59 -12.06
C TYR A 95 -18.34 -1.44 -13.26
N LYS A 96 -19.61 -1.30 -13.69
CA LYS A 96 -20.18 -2.05 -14.81
C LYS A 96 -19.48 -1.77 -16.15
N THR A 97 -19.03 -0.55 -16.42
CA THR A 97 -18.23 -0.24 -17.63
C THR A 97 -16.81 -0.79 -17.60
N VAL A 98 -16.19 -0.91 -16.43
CA VAL A 98 -14.83 -1.49 -16.30
C VAL A 98 -14.85 -3.02 -16.33
N THR A 99 -15.94 -3.66 -15.89
CA THR A 99 -16.05 -5.13 -15.87
C THR A 99 -16.59 -5.74 -17.16
N ILE A 100 -17.38 -5.02 -17.95
CA ILE A 100 -18.02 -5.58 -19.17
C ILE A 100 -17.05 -5.64 -20.36
N ASP A 101 -16.03 -4.78 -20.44
CA ASP A 101 -15.19 -4.63 -21.64
C ASP A 101 -13.88 -5.45 -21.63
N GLN A 102 -13.82 -6.54 -20.87
CA GLN A 102 -12.66 -7.45 -20.85
C GLN A 102 -12.35 -8.08 -22.23
N SER A 103 -13.21 -7.92 -23.24
CA SER A 103 -13.10 -8.64 -24.51
C SER A 103 -12.61 -7.87 -25.73
N THR A 104 -12.41 -6.54 -25.75
CA THR A 104 -12.08 -5.90 -27.06
C THR A 104 -11.25 -4.61 -27.13
N ASN A 105 -11.01 -3.82 -26.06
CA ASN A 105 -10.13 -2.65 -26.19
C ASN A 105 -9.46 -2.19 -24.88
N ASN A 106 -8.18 -2.56 -24.69
CA ASN A 106 -7.37 -2.17 -23.53
C ASN A 106 -7.26 -0.65 -23.35
N GLN A 107 -7.35 0.14 -24.42
CA GLN A 107 -7.25 1.60 -24.35
C GLN A 107 -8.49 2.23 -23.71
N ALA A 108 -9.69 1.75 -24.07
CA ALA A 108 -10.95 2.22 -23.51
C ALA A 108 -11.09 1.88 -22.02
N LEU A 109 -10.66 0.67 -21.63
CA LEU A 109 -10.60 0.25 -20.23
C LEU A 109 -9.65 1.13 -19.40
N ASN A 110 -8.45 1.38 -19.89
CA ASN A 110 -7.47 2.23 -19.21
C ASN A 110 -7.97 3.68 -19.10
N GLN A 111 -8.64 4.19 -20.14
CA GLN A 111 -9.26 5.51 -20.10
C GLN A 111 -10.41 5.58 -19.08
N GLY A 112 -11.27 4.56 -19.02
CA GLY A 112 -12.33 4.45 -18.03
C GLY A 112 -11.81 4.40 -16.58
N ARG A 113 -10.72 3.66 -16.34
CA ARG A 113 -10.04 3.61 -15.04
C ARG A 113 -9.50 4.96 -14.62
N ASN A 114 -8.80 5.66 -15.51
CA ASN A 114 -8.24 6.98 -15.22
C ASN A 114 -9.34 8.00 -14.85
N ILE A 115 -10.46 7.97 -15.59
CA ILE A 115 -11.63 8.83 -15.28
C ILE A 115 -12.22 8.47 -13.92
N MET A 116 -12.33 7.19 -13.57
CA MET A 116 -12.86 6.75 -12.29
C MET A 116 -11.97 7.22 -11.13
N VAL A 117 -10.65 7.04 -11.25
CA VAL A 117 -9.70 7.50 -10.23
C VAL A 117 -9.74 9.02 -10.09
N GLY A 118 -9.81 9.77 -11.19
CA GLY A 118 -9.98 11.23 -11.14
C GLY A 118 -11.23 11.65 -10.35
N LYS A 119 -12.37 11.00 -10.62
CA LYS A 119 -13.65 11.26 -9.91
C LYS A 119 -13.60 10.94 -8.42
N LEU A 120 -12.93 9.86 -8.02
CA LEU A 120 -12.77 9.47 -6.60
C LEU A 120 -11.90 10.47 -5.83
N LEU A 121 -10.95 11.09 -6.51
CA LEU A 121 -9.99 12.02 -5.93
C LEU A 121 -10.41 13.50 -6.04
N GLY A 122 -11.71 13.76 -6.31
CA GLY A 122 -12.29 15.11 -6.28
C GLY A 122 -12.14 15.91 -7.57
N GLU A 123 -12.05 15.27 -8.74
CA GLU A 123 -12.08 15.96 -10.04
C GLU A 123 -13.48 16.53 -10.38
N GLU A 124 -13.51 17.78 -10.87
CA GLU A 124 -14.60 18.36 -11.67
C GLU A 124 -14.05 18.87 -13.01
N SER A 125 -14.26 18.12 -14.10
CA SER A 125 -13.86 18.53 -15.45
C SER A 125 -14.96 19.36 -16.13
N LYS A 126 -14.60 20.32 -17.01
CA LYS A 126 -15.58 21.08 -17.82
C LYS A 126 -16.26 20.20 -18.88
N GLU A 127 -15.57 19.19 -19.42
CA GLU A 127 -16.12 18.21 -20.37
C GLU A 127 -17.01 17.16 -19.70
N THR A 128 -16.83 16.92 -18.40
CA THR A 128 -17.76 16.10 -17.63
C THR A 128 -19.04 16.84 -17.28
N ARG A 129 -19.12 18.18 -17.37
CA ARG A 129 -20.35 18.93 -17.11
C ARG A 129 -21.48 18.58 -18.11
N SER A 130 -21.15 18.34 -19.37
CA SER A 130 -22.12 17.89 -20.39
C SER A 130 -22.50 16.40 -20.25
N LEU A 131 -21.57 15.54 -19.83
CA LEU A 131 -21.83 14.13 -19.53
C LEU A 131 -22.52 13.89 -18.16
N LEU A 132 -22.38 14.83 -17.23
CA LEU A 132 -23.07 14.87 -15.92
C LEU A 132 -24.52 15.33 -16.07
N ALA A 133 -24.84 16.16 -17.07
CA ALA A 133 -26.24 16.45 -17.41
C ALA A 133 -26.99 15.18 -17.88
N GLN A 134 -26.27 14.19 -18.41
CA GLN A 134 -26.83 12.90 -18.87
C GLN A 134 -26.74 11.79 -17.80
N SER A 135 -25.75 11.84 -16.91
CA SER A 135 -25.63 10.88 -15.81
C SER A 135 -26.26 11.44 -14.54
N ARG A 136 -27.44 10.91 -14.17
CA ARG A 136 -28.09 11.10 -12.85
C ARG A 136 -27.24 10.51 -11.72
N ASP A 137 -26.01 10.97 -11.56
CA ASP A 137 -25.10 10.56 -10.51
C ASP A 137 -25.55 11.27 -9.23
N ARG A 138 -26.17 10.53 -8.31
CA ARG A 138 -26.77 11.07 -7.08
C ARG A 138 -25.72 11.55 -6.06
N TYR A 139 -24.43 11.28 -6.30
CA TYR A 139 -23.35 11.65 -5.39
C TYR A 139 -22.61 12.89 -5.86
N SER A 140 -22.60 13.92 -5.00
CA SER A 140 -21.78 15.10 -5.21
C SER A 140 -20.28 14.74 -5.21
N PRO A 141 -19.43 15.49 -5.95
CA PRO A 141 -17.97 15.32 -5.89
C PRO A 141 -17.43 15.33 -4.46
N TYR A 142 -18.03 16.15 -3.59
CA TYR A 142 -17.77 16.18 -2.15
C TYR A 142 -17.93 14.81 -1.47
N MET A 143 -19.04 14.11 -1.73
CA MET A 143 -19.28 12.79 -1.12
C MET A 143 -18.30 11.73 -1.65
N LYS A 144 -17.88 11.82 -2.92
CA LYS A 144 -16.91 10.85 -3.49
C LYS A 144 -15.52 10.98 -2.87
N GLU A 145 -15.06 12.21 -2.69
CA GLU A 145 -13.77 12.49 -2.03
C GLU A 145 -13.82 12.11 -0.55
N LEU A 146 -14.95 12.35 0.13
CA LEU A 146 -15.19 11.93 1.51
C LEU A 146 -15.11 10.40 1.67
N GLU A 147 -15.87 9.65 0.86
CA GLU A 147 -15.87 8.18 0.91
C GLU A 147 -14.51 7.58 0.52
N THR A 148 -13.82 8.19 -0.44
CA THR A 148 -12.42 7.84 -0.76
C THR A 148 -11.52 8.09 0.45
N GLY A 149 -11.75 9.17 1.19
CA GLY A 149 -11.04 9.48 2.44
C GLY A 149 -11.28 8.41 3.50
N ARG A 150 -12.53 7.98 3.69
CA ARG A 150 -12.89 6.88 4.60
C ARG A 150 -12.17 5.58 4.23
N PHE A 151 -12.17 5.24 2.94
CA PHE A 151 -11.47 4.07 2.42
C PHE A 151 -9.96 4.13 2.71
N MET A 152 -9.32 5.25 2.34
CA MET A 152 -7.89 5.45 2.58
C MET A 152 -7.56 5.34 4.06
N ASN A 153 -8.41 5.88 4.93
CA ASN A 153 -8.28 5.76 6.38
C ASN A 153 -8.39 4.31 6.84
N GLY A 154 -9.39 3.57 6.34
CA GLY A 154 -9.67 2.18 6.71
C GLY A 154 -8.56 1.20 6.33
N ILE A 155 -7.90 1.39 5.18
CA ILE A 155 -6.80 0.50 4.76
C ILE A 155 -5.45 0.86 5.42
N ARG A 156 -5.30 2.08 5.94
CA ARG A 156 -4.01 2.68 6.28
C ARG A 156 -3.17 1.83 7.24
N VAL A 157 -3.74 1.44 8.37
CA VAL A 157 -3.01 0.73 9.43
C VAL A 157 -2.48 -0.61 8.91
N VAL A 158 -3.38 -1.42 8.34
CA VAL A 158 -3.02 -2.74 7.79
C VAL A 158 -2.00 -2.61 6.67
N ARG A 159 -2.18 -1.63 5.78
CA ARG A 159 -1.27 -1.38 4.66
C ARG A 159 0.13 -1.02 5.14
N THR A 160 0.24 -0.12 6.11
CA THR A 160 1.51 0.31 6.71
C THR A 160 2.23 -0.85 7.37
N LEU A 161 1.54 -1.63 8.22
CA LEU A 161 2.14 -2.78 8.92
C LEU A 161 2.72 -3.82 7.95
N ILE A 162 2.00 -4.15 6.87
CA ILE A 162 2.49 -5.09 5.86
C ILE A 162 3.73 -4.53 5.16
N LEU A 163 3.73 -3.26 4.74
CA LEU A 163 4.86 -2.65 4.06
C LEU A 163 6.07 -2.53 4.98
N ASP A 164 5.88 -2.18 6.25
CA ASP A 164 6.98 -2.05 7.20
C ASP A 164 7.59 -3.41 7.51
N ARG A 165 6.78 -4.47 7.64
CA ARG A 165 7.30 -5.84 7.72
C ARG A 165 8.14 -6.21 6.50
N ILE A 166 7.69 -5.88 5.29
CA ILE A 166 8.44 -6.14 4.06
C ILE A 166 9.77 -5.36 4.04
N LYS A 167 9.76 -4.08 4.42
CA LYS A 167 10.98 -3.26 4.50
C LYS A 167 11.96 -3.84 5.52
N LEU A 168 11.48 -4.24 6.69
CA LEU A 168 12.32 -4.84 7.72
C LEU A 168 12.97 -6.14 7.23
N LEU A 169 12.21 -7.01 6.57
CA LEU A 169 12.75 -8.23 5.97
C LEU A 169 13.78 -7.93 4.87
N GLN A 170 13.55 -6.90 4.05
CA GLN A 170 14.51 -6.46 3.05
C GLN A 170 15.81 -5.97 3.69
N ILE A 171 15.72 -5.14 4.73
CA ILE A 171 16.88 -4.64 5.46
C ILE A 171 17.68 -5.80 6.08
N VAL A 172 16.99 -6.73 6.76
CA VAL A 172 17.65 -7.89 7.35
C VAL A 172 18.32 -8.74 6.29
N PHE A 173 17.64 -9.00 5.15
CA PHE A 173 18.26 -9.74 4.05
C PHE A 173 19.52 -9.05 3.50
N GLU A 174 19.52 -7.72 3.35
CA GLU A 174 20.72 -6.98 2.92
C GLU A 174 21.84 -7.02 3.97
N LEU A 175 21.53 -6.94 5.27
CA LEU A 175 22.53 -7.06 6.34
C LEU A 175 23.15 -8.46 6.38
N LEU A 176 22.36 -9.51 6.11
CA LEU A 176 22.84 -10.90 6.08
C LEU A 176 23.66 -11.24 4.83
N LYS A 177 23.69 -10.37 3.80
CA LYS A 177 24.56 -10.58 2.62
C LYS A 177 26.03 -10.32 2.89
N ASP A 178 26.35 -9.58 3.95
CA ASP A 178 27.73 -9.31 4.34
C ASP A 178 28.24 -10.42 5.28
N PRO A 179 29.26 -11.20 4.87
CA PRO A 179 29.85 -12.25 5.70
C PRO A 179 30.39 -11.74 7.05
N ALA A 180 30.86 -10.48 7.11
CA ALA A 180 31.35 -9.89 8.35
C ALA A 180 30.22 -9.59 9.34
N THR A 181 29.06 -9.15 8.84
CA THR A 181 27.85 -8.94 9.63
C THR A 181 27.29 -10.27 10.18
N LEU A 182 27.33 -11.34 9.39
CA LEU A 182 26.99 -12.69 9.86
C LEU A 182 27.94 -13.19 10.97
N LEU A 183 29.26 -13.00 10.79
CA LEU A 183 30.25 -13.38 11.78
C LEU A 183 30.06 -12.60 13.09
N ASN A 184 29.79 -11.29 13.02
CA ASN A 184 29.53 -10.46 14.20
C ASN A 184 28.23 -10.85 14.93
N LEU A 185 27.16 -11.20 14.21
CA LEU A 185 25.91 -11.70 14.81
C LEU A 185 26.11 -13.06 15.49
N PHE A 186 26.95 -13.91 14.91
CA PHE A 186 27.30 -15.23 15.44
C PHE A 186 28.21 -15.13 16.67
N VAL A 187 29.25 -14.29 16.62
CA VAL A 187 30.17 -14.04 17.74
C VAL A 187 29.44 -13.40 18.92
N THR A 188 28.52 -12.46 18.68
CA THR A 188 27.70 -11.88 19.76
C THR A 188 26.71 -12.90 20.35
N SER A 189 26.13 -13.78 19.53
CA SER A 189 25.26 -14.85 20.04
C SER A 189 26.02 -15.89 20.89
N ILE A 190 27.25 -16.25 20.50
CA ILE A 190 28.12 -17.14 21.28
C ILE A 190 28.54 -16.49 22.60
N ALA A 191 28.93 -15.20 22.56
CA ALA A 191 29.31 -14.47 23.76
C ALA A 191 28.15 -14.33 24.77
N VAL A 192 26.89 -14.34 24.30
CA VAL A 192 25.70 -14.31 25.17
C VAL A 192 25.39 -15.70 25.75
N SER A 193 25.65 -16.79 25.02
CA SER A 193 25.42 -18.16 25.54
C SER A 193 26.43 -18.61 26.59
N ASP A 194 27.57 -17.91 26.73
CA ASP A 194 28.60 -18.19 27.74
C ASP A 194 28.39 -17.40 29.04
N LEU A 195 27.29 -16.63 29.16
CA LEU A 195 26.95 -15.88 30.36
C LEU A 195 26.10 -16.73 31.33
N PRO A 196 26.21 -16.51 32.65
CA PRO A 196 25.31 -17.12 33.64
C PRO A 196 23.84 -16.84 33.32
N GLU A 197 22.96 -17.82 33.53
CA GLU A 197 21.52 -17.74 33.18
C GLU A 197 20.82 -16.48 33.70
N GLU A 198 21.26 -15.95 34.85
CA GLU A 198 20.72 -14.73 35.46
C GLU A 198 20.99 -13.46 34.62
N ILE A 199 22.09 -13.39 33.87
CA ILE A 199 22.48 -12.23 33.04
C ILE A 199 21.84 -12.30 31.64
N ILE A 200 21.60 -13.53 31.13
CA ILE A 200 20.94 -13.75 29.85
C ILE A 200 19.52 -13.14 29.84
N ILE A 201 18.81 -13.23 30.97
CA ILE A 201 17.45 -12.69 31.12
C ILE A 201 17.44 -11.15 31.02
N ASP A 202 18.43 -10.46 31.61
CA ASP A 202 18.51 -8.99 31.58
C ASP A 202 18.92 -8.42 30.21
N ILE A 203 19.79 -9.13 29.46
CA ILE A 203 20.19 -8.72 28.11
C ILE A 203 19.03 -8.89 27.12
N VAL A 204 18.25 -9.97 27.23
CA VAL A 204 17.03 -10.19 26.43
C VAL A 204 15.98 -9.09 26.71
N MET A 205 15.93 -8.52 27.91
CA MET A 205 14.96 -7.48 28.26
C MET A 205 15.42 -6.05 27.91
N THR A 206 16.71 -5.82 27.66
CA THR A 206 17.27 -4.46 27.43
C THR A 206 17.89 -4.22 26.05
N GLY A 207 18.13 -5.27 25.25
CA GLY A 207 18.76 -5.15 23.93
C GLY A 207 17.95 -5.80 22.81
N TYR A 208 17.34 -4.96 21.95
CA TYR A 208 16.91 -5.30 20.59
C TYR A 208 16.41 -6.74 20.35
N THR A 209 15.32 -7.14 21.01
CA THR A 209 14.60 -8.36 20.60
C THR A 209 13.86 -8.09 19.30
N TYR A 210 14.55 -8.19 18.17
CA TYR A 210 13.92 -8.67 16.95
C TYR A 210 13.57 -10.13 17.19
N SER A 211 12.38 -10.38 17.73
CA SER A 211 11.77 -11.70 17.74
C SER A 211 11.49 -12.09 16.29
N PHE A 212 12.50 -12.63 15.62
CA PHE A 212 12.35 -13.44 14.43
C PHE A 212 11.66 -14.73 14.86
N CYS A 213 10.32 -14.67 14.93
CA CYS A 213 9.42 -15.82 14.81
C CYS A 213 9.96 -17.17 15.31
N ASN A 214 10.43 -17.33 16.55
CA ASN A 214 10.77 -18.62 17.17
C ASN A 214 11.52 -19.65 16.30
N VAL A 215 12.33 -19.24 15.32
CA VAL A 215 13.20 -20.16 14.58
C VAL A 215 14.57 -20.06 15.22
N PRO A 216 15.04 -21.12 15.91
CA PRO A 216 16.36 -21.11 16.50
C PRO A 216 17.43 -20.82 15.43
N LEU A 217 18.39 -19.95 15.74
CA LEU A 217 19.47 -19.54 14.82
C LEU A 217 20.23 -20.73 14.20
N HIS A 218 20.30 -21.88 14.90
CA HIS A 218 20.90 -23.11 14.36
C HIS A 218 20.14 -23.66 13.14
N VAL A 219 18.82 -23.46 13.04
CA VAL A 219 18.01 -23.91 11.90
C VAL A 219 18.34 -23.09 10.65
N LEU A 220 18.61 -21.79 10.80
CA LEU A 220 19.05 -20.93 9.70
C LEU A 220 20.46 -21.29 9.24
N PHE A 221 21.34 -21.70 10.15
CA PHE A 221 22.69 -22.18 9.85
C PHE A 221 22.68 -23.48 9.02
N PHE A 222 21.83 -24.45 9.35
CA PHE A 222 21.70 -25.68 8.55
C PHE A 222 21.09 -25.41 7.17
N TYR A 223 20.17 -24.46 7.05
CA TYR A 223 19.61 -24.05 5.76
C TYR A 223 20.66 -23.37 4.86
N TRP A 224 21.59 -22.61 5.44
CA TRP A 224 22.69 -21.99 4.71
C TRP A 224 23.74 -23.02 4.25
N LEU A 225 24.12 -23.96 5.13
CA LEU A 225 25.03 -25.06 4.79
C LEU A 225 24.48 -25.94 3.67
N ALA A 226 23.19 -26.28 3.71
CA ALA A 226 22.54 -27.10 2.70
C ALA A 226 22.44 -26.43 1.31
N HIS A 227 22.68 -25.12 1.22
CA HIS A 227 22.63 -24.37 -0.03
C HIS A 227 24.03 -24.08 -0.63
N ILE A 228 25.10 -24.39 0.12
CA ILE A 228 26.51 -24.23 -0.29
C ILE A 228 27.18 -25.58 -0.60
N SER A 229 26.57 -26.71 -0.21
CA SER A 229 26.93 -28.07 -0.65
C SER A 229 26.22 -28.45 -1.95
#